data_AF-A0A6V7J4J1-F1
#
_entry.id   AF-A0A6V7J4J1-F1
#
_cell.length_a   1.000
_cell.length_b   1.000
_cell.length_c   1.000
_cell.angle_alpha   90.00
_cell.angle_beta   90.00
_cell.angle_gamma   90.00
#
_symmetry.space_group_name_H-M   'P 1'
#
loop_
_entity.id
_entity.type
_entity.pdbx_description
1 polymer ?
#
loop_
_entity_poly.entity_id
_entity_poly.type
_entity_poly.pdbx_seq_one_letter_code
_entity_poly.pdbx_strand_id
1 'polypeptide(L)'
;MKIPLVKPMTYDLYQLYPLPIQKDNSSYFSYIEPKKPYLLLSITKTQHTTLSTLMNCHEYQTERYICSDLPTMKTTDQPSCEVLLMSPHINHIPEDCDIKTIKAIIETWKDISHNQWIYVLQKPTTMTVICHGEKDIIEDIILHQTGLIKLSSNCKGYTNLYSLEPTEYAGKNLSFHVPKINIIDAVKWKKIWSTSNNKKKTNNEAVYHFNYKQ
;
A
#
# COMPACT_ATOMS: atom_id res chain seq x y z
N MET A 1 34.65 -17.22 21.32
CA MET A 1 33.58 -16.20 21.20
C MET A 1 33.81 -15.45 19.88
N LYS A 2 32.83 -15.43 18.98
CA LYS A 2 32.91 -14.67 17.71
C LYS A 2 31.93 -13.51 17.80
N ILE A 3 32.43 -12.27 17.73
CA ILE A 3 31.59 -11.07 17.73
C ILE A 3 31.38 -10.66 16.28
N PRO A 4 30.14 -10.62 15.76
CA PRO A 4 29.89 -10.20 14.39
C PRO A 4 30.13 -8.70 14.24
N LEU A 5 30.86 -8.33 13.19
CA LEU A 5 31.03 -6.93 12.78
C LEU A 5 29.76 -6.49 12.05
N VAL A 6 28.93 -5.68 12.72
CA VAL A 6 27.71 -5.11 12.14
C VAL A 6 28.05 -3.73 11.58
N LYS A 7 27.68 -3.47 10.32
CA LYS A 7 27.78 -2.11 9.76
C LYS A 7 26.79 -1.21 10.51
N PRO A 8 27.14 0.04 10.84
CA PRO A 8 26.25 0.95 11.56
C PRO A 8 25.07 1.47 10.71
N MET A 9 24.85 0.93 9.50
CA MET A 9 23.82 1.39 8.59
C MET A 9 22.47 0.78 8.95
N THR A 10 21.50 1.63 9.28
CA THR A 10 20.12 1.23 9.57
C THR A 10 19.22 1.44 8.36
N TYR A 11 18.25 0.55 8.20
CA TYR A 11 17.28 0.57 7.12
C TYR A 11 15.86 0.54 7.68
N ASP A 12 14.98 1.31 7.06
CA ASP A 12 13.54 1.15 7.21
C ASP A 12 13.11 -0.04 6.34
N LEU A 13 12.42 -0.99 6.97
CA LEU A 13 11.83 -2.14 6.31
C LEU A 13 10.39 -1.83 5.91
N TYR A 14 10.12 -1.87 4.61
CA TYR A 14 8.78 -1.73 4.06
C TYR A 14 8.31 -3.07 3.50
N GLN A 15 7.10 -3.47 3.88
CA GLN A 15 6.36 -4.50 3.19
C GLN A 15 5.49 -3.85 2.12
N LEU A 16 5.63 -4.29 0.88
CA LEU A 16 5.00 -3.69 -0.29
C LEU A 16 3.72 -4.44 -0.65
N TYR A 17 2.61 -3.70 -0.70
CA TYR A 17 1.31 -4.21 -1.09
C TYR A 17 0.86 -3.52 -2.38
N PRO A 18 0.57 -4.27 -3.47
CA PRO A 18 -0.07 -3.67 -4.63
C PRO A 18 -1.47 -3.19 -4.23
N LEU A 19 -1.81 -1.95 -4.57
CA LEU A 19 -3.11 -1.35 -4.32
C LEU A 19 -3.87 -1.18 -5.64
N PRO A 20 -4.82 -2.08 -5.96
CA PRO A 20 -5.66 -1.95 -7.14
C PRO A 20 -6.51 -0.70 -7.09
N ILE A 21 -6.53 0.08 -8.16
CA ILE A 21 -7.39 1.25 -8.33
C ILE A 21 -8.40 0.95 -9.43
N GLN A 22 -9.67 1.13 -9.11
CA GLN A 22 -10.76 0.93 -10.07
C GLN A 22 -10.73 2.02 -11.14
N LYS A 23 -10.92 1.62 -12.40
CA LYS A 23 -11.04 2.55 -13.52
C LYS A 23 -12.50 2.84 -13.83
N ASP A 24 -12.90 4.11 -13.80
CA ASP A 24 -14.20 4.62 -14.29
C ASP A 24 -15.43 3.80 -13.82
N ASN A 25 -15.45 3.35 -12.56
CA ASN A 25 -16.48 2.46 -11.99
C ASN A 25 -16.73 1.17 -12.81
N SER A 26 -15.71 0.69 -13.52
CA SER A 26 -15.77 -0.53 -14.32
C SER A 26 -15.31 -1.77 -13.52
N SER A 27 -15.34 -2.95 -14.13
CA SER A 27 -14.72 -4.15 -13.57
C SER A 27 -13.20 -4.21 -13.78
N TYR A 28 -12.57 -3.14 -14.25
CA TYR A 28 -11.12 -3.10 -14.50
C TYR A 28 -10.41 -2.36 -13.38
N PHE A 29 -9.35 -2.99 -12.89
CA PHE A 29 -8.47 -2.45 -11.87
C PHE A 29 -7.04 -2.42 -12.37
N SER A 30 -6.34 -1.33 -12.09
CA SER A 30 -4.92 -1.18 -12.41
C SER A 30 -4.11 -1.06 -11.13
N TYR A 31 -2.92 -1.64 -11.10
CA TYR A 31 -2.02 -1.55 -9.96
C TYR A 31 -0.56 -1.61 -10.42
N ILE A 32 0.34 -1.11 -9.57
CA ILE A 32 1.78 -1.26 -9.75
C ILE A 32 2.19 -2.55 -9.04
N GLU A 33 2.76 -3.49 -9.77
CA GLU A 33 3.30 -4.74 -9.23
C GLU A 33 4.70 -4.48 -8.65
N PRO A 34 4.92 -4.67 -7.34
CA PRO A 34 6.26 -4.60 -6.76
C PRO A 34 7.15 -5.71 -7.34
N LYS A 35 8.41 -5.39 -7.63
CA LYS A 35 9.40 -6.39 -8.06
C LYS A 35 9.63 -7.47 -7.01
N LYS A 36 9.56 -7.09 -5.72
CA LYS A 36 9.67 -7.97 -4.57
C LYS A 36 8.81 -7.45 -3.40
N PRO A 37 8.36 -8.32 -2.47
CA PRO A 37 7.47 -7.93 -1.37
C PRO A 37 8.11 -7.05 -0.29
N TYR A 38 9.45 -6.95 -0.23
CA TYR A 38 10.13 -6.14 0.78
C TYR A 38 11.11 -5.16 0.16
N LEU A 39 11.07 -3.92 0.64
CA LEU A 39 12.03 -2.85 0.34
C LEU A 39 12.73 -2.45 1.64
N LEU A 40 14.06 -2.42 1.59
CA LEU A 40 14.88 -1.82 2.64
C LEU A 40 15.43 -0.52 2.07
N LEU A 41 15.13 0.60 2.73
CA LEU A 41 15.63 1.92 2.38
C LEU A 41 16.44 2.46 3.56
N SER A 42 17.67 2.92 3.32
CA SER A 42 18.47 3.47 4.42
C SER A 42 17.76 4.68 5.02
N ILE A 43 17.98 4.95 6.30
CA ILE A 43 17.39 6.13 6.97
C ILE A 43 17.75 7.45 6.27
N THR A 44 18.91 7.49 5.60
CA THR A 44 19.39 8.60 4.78
C THR A 44 18.80 8.63 3.37
N LYS A 45 18.04 7.60 2.99
CA LYS A 45 17.47 7.34 1.66
C LYS A 45 18.50 7.24 0.52
N THR A 46 19.78 7.11 0.85
CA THR A 46 20.88 7.05 -0.12
C THR A 46 21.17 5.65 -0.63
N GLN A 47 20.74 4.62 0.09
CA GLN A 47 20.92 3.22 -0.29
C GLN A 47 19.62 2.44 -0.14
N HIS A 48 19.46 1.43 -0.97
CA HIS A 48 18.33 0.52 -0.86
C HIS A 48 18.68 -0.90 -1.29
N THR A 49 17.79 -1.83 -0.97
CA THR A 49 17.76 -3.18 -1.53
C THR A 49 16.36 -3.74 -1.47
N THR A 50 16.08 -4.82 -2.20
CA THR A 50 14.77 -5.48 -2.20
C THR A 50 14.92 -6.97 -1.92
N LEU A 51 14.01 -7.53 -1.12
CA LEU A 51 14.05 -8.92 -0.67
C LEU A 51 12.77 -9.66 -1.03
N SER A 52 12.91 -10.92 -1.43
CA SER A 52 11.79 -11.83 -1.66
C SER A 52 11.26 -12.43 -0.35
N THR A 53 12.11 -12.50 0.66
CA THR A 53 11.82 -13.09 1.97
C THR A 53 12.73 -12.50 3.03
N LEU A 54 12.28 -12.53 4.28
CA LEU A 54 13.07 -12.16 5.46
C LEU A 54 13.73 -13.38 6.14
N MET A 55 13.69 -14.57 5.54
CA MET A 55 14.26 -15.81 6.13
C MET A 55 15.75 -15.71 6.46
N ASN A 56 16.52 -14.89 5.72
CA ASN A 56 17.96 -14.68 5.96
C ASN A 56 18.24 -13.55 6.96
N CYS A 57 17.20 -13.06 7.62
CA CYS A 57 17.28 -12.02 8.62
C CYS A 57 16.89 -12.60 9.98
N HIS A 58 17.76 -12.43 10.96
CA HIS A 58 17.49 -12.85 12.33
C HIS A 58 16.67 -11.78 13.04
N GLU A 59 15.46 -12.13 13.43
CA GLU A 59 14.63 -11.28 14.28
C GLU A 59 15.16 -11.34 15.72
N TYR A 60 15.66 -10.23 16.25
CA TYR A 60 16.18 -10.16 17.63
C TYR A 60 15.20 -9.46 18.59
N GLN A 61 14.20 -8.79 18.02
CA GLN A 61 13.08 -8.20 18.71
C GLN A 61 11.93 -8.11 17.70
N THR A 62 10.68 -8.15 18.15
CA THR A 62 9.50 -8.07 17.29
C THR A 62 9.63 -6.96 16.24
N GLU A 63 9.59 -7.33 14.96
CA GLU A 63 9.73 -6.49 13.77
C GLU A 63 11.10 -5.78 13.62
N ARG A 64 12.13 -6.26 14.32
CA ARG A 64 13.51 -5.77 14.20
C ARG A 64 14.44 -6.91 13.82
N TYR A 65 15.16 -6.68 12.74
CA TYR A 65 15.90 -7.72 12.04
C TYR A 65 17.37 -7.34 11.89
N ILE A 66 18.24 -8.34 12.04
CA ILE A 66 19.64 -8.27 11.61
C ILE A 66 19.79 -9.19 10.42
N CYS A 67 20.06 -8.62 9.25
CA CYS A 67 20.28 -9.37 8.02
C CYS A 67 21.78 -9.44 7.70
N SER A 68 22.22 -10.56 7.15
CA SER A 68 23.58 -10.73 6.62
C SER A 68 23.60 -10.68 5.10
N ASP A 69 24.72 -10.25 4.53
CA ASP A 69 25.03 -10.32 3.09
C ASP A 69 23.99 -9.67 2.15
N LEU A 70 23.43 -8.54 2.56
CA LEU A 70 22.50 -7.77 1.72
C LEU A 70 23.25 -7.00 0.61
N PRO A 71 22.99 -7.26 -0.68
CA PRO A 71 23.51 -6.45 -1.75
C PRO A 71 22.74 -5.12 -1.79
N THR A 72 23.40 -4.02 -1.38
CA THR A 72 22.79 -2.69 -1.37
C THR A 72 23.24 -1.88 -2.57
N MET A 73 22.31 -1.09 -3.12
CA MET A 73 22.52 -0.21 -4.27
C MET A 73 22.37 1.23 -3.83
N LYS A 74 23.09 2.15 -4.47
CA LYS A 74 22.89 3.58 -4.30
C LYS A 74 21.61 4.01 -5.01
N THR A 75 20.76 4.76 -4.32
CA THR A 75 19.50 5.27 -4.87
C THR A 75 19.71 6.20 -6.07
N THR A 76 20.83 6.93 -6.11
CA THR A 76 21.16 7.84 -7.23
C THR A 76 21.61 7.11 -8.49
N ASP A 77 22.21 5.93 -8.34
CA ASP A 77 22.89 5.25 -9.44
C ASP A 77 21.95 4.24 -10.11
N GLN A 78 21.11 3.56 -9.31
CA GLN A 78 20.18 2.53 -9.78
C GLN A 78 18.85 2.60 -9.03
N PRO A 79 18.06 3.68 -9.18
CA PRO A 79 16.78 3.78 -8.49
C PRO A 79 15.80 2.71 -8.98
N SER A 80 15.19 1.99 -8.05
CA SER A 80 14.06 1.10 -8.35
C SER A 80 12.74 1.88 -8.41
N CYS A 81 11.74 1.33 -9.11
CA CYS A 81 10.38 1.87 -9.16
C CYS A 81 9.87 2.20 -7.74
N GLU A 82 10.01 1.25 -6.83
CA GLU A 82 9.55 1.32 -5.45
C GLU A 82 10.21 2.48 -4.70
N VAL A 83 11.52 2.70 -4.89
CA VAL A 83 12.24 3.81 -4.25
C VAL A 83 11.83 5.16 -4.83
N LEU A 84 11.62 5.24 -6.14
CA LEU A 84 11.14 6.47 -6.77
C LEU A 84 9.72 6.82 -6.33
N LEU A 85 8.85 5.81 -6.13
CA LEU A 85 7.50 6.01 -5.60
C LEU A 85 7.49 6.54 -4.16
N MET A 86 8.54 6.25 -3.38
CA MET A 86 8.73 6.79 -2.02
C MET A 86 9.27 8.24 -2.02
N SER A 87 9.60 8.81 -3.18
CA SER A 87 10.11 10.18 -3.30
C SER A 87 9.00 11.20 -3.03
N PRO A 88 9.23 12.24 -2.21
CA PRO A 88 8.24 13.29 -1.98
C PRO A 88 7.97 14.15 -3.22
N HIS A 89 8.86 14.09 -4.22
CA HIS A 89 8.77 14.89 -5.45
C HIS A 89 8.23 14.10 -6.65
N ILE A 90 7.67 12.92 -6.43
CA ILE A 90 7.11 12.10 -7.50
C ILE A 90 5.89 12.81 -8.14
N ASN A 91 5.91 12.97 -9.46
CA ASN A 91 4.84 13.63 -10.22
C ASN A 91 4.30 12.77 -11.37
N HIS A 92 4.94 11.65 -11.67
CA HIS A 92 4.50 10.64 -12.64
C HIS A 92 4.95 9.26 -12.18
N ILE A 93 4.37 8.20 -12.74
CA ILE A 93 4.85 6.84 -12.47
C ILE A 93 6.18 6.64 -13.22
N PRO A 94 7.24 6.16 -12.54
CA PRO A 94 8.49 5.81 -13.20
C PRO A 94 8.29 4.81 -14.35
N GLU A 95 9.05 4.96 -15.44
CA GLU A 95 8.93 4.09 -16.63
C GLU A 95 9.20 2.62 -16.32
N ASP A 96 10.07 2.34 -15.35
CA ASP A 96 10.47 1.00 -14.92
C ASP A 96 9.46 0.29 -14.01
N CYS A 97 8.32 0.91 -13.72
CA CYS A 97 7.25 0.31 -12.94
C CYS A 97 6.40 -0.63 -13.81
N ASP A 98 6.20 -1.87 -13.35
CA ASP A 98 5.29 -2.81 -14.00
C ASP A 98 3.84 -2.51 -13.60
N ILE A 99 3.07 -1.95 -14.53
CA ILE A 99 1.65 -1.65 -14.33
C ILE A 99 0.82 -2.75 -14.96
N LYS A 100 0.02 -3.42 -14.14
CA LYS A 100 -0.92 -4.45 -14.60
C LYS A 100 -2.34 -3.94 -14.54
N THR A 101 -3.16 -4.46 -15.44
CA THR A 101 -4.61 -4.23 -15.43
C THR A 101 -5.31 -5.56 -15.45
N ILE A 102 -6.20 -5.77 -14.48
CA ILE A 102 -6.99 -6.99 -14.33
C ILE A 102 -8.47 -6.66 -14.44
N LYS A 103 -9.24 -7.62 -14.96
CA LYS A 103 -10.70 -7.57 -14.91
C LYS A 103 -11.16 -8.46 -13.77
N ALA A 104 -11.80 -7.88 -12.75
CA ALA A 104 -12.24 -8.63 -11.59
C ALA A 104 -13.54 -8.07 -11.01
N ILE A 105 -14.31 -8.96 -10.38
CA ILE A 105 -15.42 -8.60 -9.48
C ILE A 105 -14.86 -8.87 -8.09
N ILE A 106 -14.54 -7.80 -7.36
CA ILE A 106 -13.80 -7.92 -6.10
C ILE A 106 -14.51 -7.16 -4.99
N GLU A 107 -14.71 -7.89 -3.90
CA GLU A 107 -14.78 -7.39 -2.54
C GLU A 107 -13.70 -8.18 -1.79
N THR A 108 -12.53 -7.57 -1.62
CA THR A 108 -11.41 -8.25 -0.96
C THR A 108 -10.93 -7.44 0.21
N TRP A 109 -10.63 -8.15 1.30
CA TRP A 109 -10.15 -7.59 2.56
C TRP A 109 -8.83 -8.24 2.91
N LYS A 110 -7.78 -7.43 3.06
CA LYS A 110 -6.45 -7.89 3.42
C LYS A 110 -6.03 -7.26 4.73
N ASP A 111 -5.90 -8.08 5.75
CA ASP A 111 -5.26 -7.68 7.01
C ASP A 111 -3.80 -7.28 6.73
N ILE A 112 -3.41 -6.13 7.28
CA ILE A 112 -2.06 -5.59 7.16
C ILE A 112 -1.35 -5.56 8.51
N SER A 113 -2.00 -5.06 9.57
CA SER A 113 -1.60 -5.17 10.98
C SER A 113 -2.46 -4.24 11.84
N HIS A 114 -2.44 -4.42 13.17
CA HIS A 114 -3.00 -3.48 14.15
C HIS A 114 -4.47 -3.09 13.90
N ASN A 115 -5.28 -4.10 13.57
CA ASN A 115 -6.71 -3.93 13.27
C ASN A 115 -6.93 -2.98 12.11
N GLN A 116 -6.07 -3.08 11.10
CA GLN A 116 -6.18 -2.36 9.86
C GLN A 116 -6.27 -3.34 8.70
N TRP A 117 -7.15 -3.01 7.77
CA TRP A 117 -7.37 -3.78 6.56
C TRP A 117 -7.31 -2.86 5.35
N ILE A 118 -6.65 -3.35 4.30
CA ILE A 118 -6.84 -2.82 2.95
C ILE A 118 -8.10 -3.49 2.40
N TYR A 119 -9.02 -2.68 1.89
CA TYR A 119 -10.18 -3.17 1.16
C TYR A 119 -10.14 -2.74 -0.30
N VAL A 120 -10.65 -3.58 -1.19
CA VAL A 120 -10.84 -3.28 -2.60
C VAL A 120 -12.24 -3.68 -3.00
N LEU A 121 -13.03 -2.71 -3.45
CA LEU A 121 -14.45 -2.87 -3.75
C LEU A 121 -14.73 -2.45 -5.20
N GLN A 122 -15.42 -3.30 -5.95
CA GLN A 122 -15.95 -2.94 -7.27
C GLN A 122 -17.19 -2.05 -7.19
N LYS A 123 -18.01 -2.25 -6.16
CA LYS A 123 -19.25 -1.51 -5.93
C LYS A 123 -19.26 -0.95 -4.51
N PRO A 124 -19.97 0.16 -4.27
CA PRO A 124 -20.19 0.64 -2.91
C PRO A 124 -20.72 -0.50 -2.03
N THR A 125 -20.09 -0.69 -0.87
CA THR A 125 -20.40 -1.77 0.06
C THR A 125 -20.72 -1.17 1.41
N THR A 126 -21.89 -1.48 1.95
CA THR A 126 -22.27 -1.11 3.31
C THR A 126 -21.56 -2.04 4.28
N MET A 127 -20.90 -1.46 5.27
CA MET A 127 -20.30 -2.16 6.39
C MET A 127 -20.95 -1.69 7.69
N THR A 128 -21.41 -2.64 8.49
CA THR A 128 -21.93 -2.39 9.84
C THR A 128 -20.79 -2.56 10.84
N VAL A 129 -20.49 -1.51 11.60
CA VAL A 129 -19.51 -1.52 12.67
C VAL A 129 -20.23 -1.63 14.01
N ILE A 130 -19.86 -2.62 14.80
CA ILE A 130 -20.39 -2.85 16.16
C ILE A 130 -19.24 -2.72 17.15
N CYS A 131 -19.33 -1.75 18.05
CA CYS A 131 -18.33 -1.48 19.08
C CYS A 131 -18.92 -1.73 20.47
N HIS A 132 -18.26 -2.57 21.25
CA HIS A 132 -18.67 -2.89 22.61
C HIS A 132 -18.00 -1.97 23.63
N GLY A 133 -18.76 -1.48 24.62
CA GLY A 133 -18.28 -0.56 25.66
C GLY A 133 -19.31 -0.38 26.76
N GLU A 134 -19.32 0.79 27.42
CA GLU A 134 -20.40 1.11 28.39
C GLU A 134 -21.78 1.18 27.74
N LYS A 135 -21.82 1.57 26.46
CA LYS A 135 -22.97 1.44 25.58
C LYS A 135 -22.49 0.90 24.25
N ASP A 136 -23.21 -0.08 23.72
CA ASP A 136 -22.93 -0.59 22.38
C ASP A 136 -23.23 0.49 21.34
N ILE A 137 -22.27 0.70 20.44
CA ILE A 137 -22.39 1.62 19.30
C ILE A 137 -22.50 0.76 18.05
N ILE A 138 -23.53 1.02 17.24
CA ILE A 138 -23.75 0.36 15.96
C ILE A 138 -23.87 1.45 14.90
N GLU A 139 -23.01 1.41 13.90
CA GLU A 139 -22.97 2.38 12.81
C GLU A 139 -22.82 1.69 11.46
N ASP A 140 -23.59 2.15 10.47
CA ASP A 140 -23.44 1.72 9.08
C ASP A 140 -22.62 2.76 8.31
N ILE A 141 -21.56 2.30 7.66
CA ILE A 141 -20.70 3.11 6.79
C ILE A 141 -20.76 2.57 5.36
N ILE A 142 -20.81 3.46 4.38
CA ILE A 142 -20.74 3.09 2.97
C ILE A 142 -19.30 3.28 2.50
N LEU A 143 -18.67 2.18 2.12
CA LEU A 143 -17.31 2.15 1.61
C LEU A 143 -17.31 2.13 0.09
N HIS A 144 -16.34 2.81 -0.50
CA HIS A 144 -16.22 2.98 -1.93
C HIS A 144 -14.82 2.59 -2.39
N GLN A 145 -14.74 1.92 -3.55
CA GLN A 145 -13.48 1.64 -4.26
C GLN A 145 -12.44 0.98 -3.34
N THR A 146 -11.20 1.48 -3.36
CA THR A 146 -10.09 0.94 -2.59
C THR A 146 -9.76 1.88 -1.45
N GLY A 147 -9.51 1.32 -0.27
CA GLY A 147 -9.17 2.13 0.89
C GLY A 147 -8.57 1.33 2.03
N LEU A 148 -8.34 2.05 3.12
CA LEU A 148 -7.87 1.51 4.38
C LEU A 148 -8.95 1.73 5.42
N ILE A 149 -9.21 0.72 6.24
CA ILE A 149 -10.05 0.86 7.42
C ILE A 149 -9.25 0.46 8.66
N LYS A 150 -9.48 1.17 9.75
CA LYS A 150 -8.96 0.84 11.08
C LYS A 150 -10.13 0.67 12.03
N LEU A 151 -10.17 -0.44 12.74
CA LEU A 151 -11.12 -0.67 13.83
C LEU A 151 -10.37 -0.59 15.16
N SER A 152 -11.01 -0.04 16.20
CA SER A 152 -10.48 -0.18 17.55
C SER A 152 -10.65 -1.63 18.03
N SER A 153 -9.90 -2.01 19.06
CA SER A 153 -9.86 -3.39 19.56
C SER A 153 -11.21 -3.92 20.05
N ASN A 154 -12.14 -3.03 20.39
CA ASN A 154 -13.49 -3.35 20.84
C ASN A 154 -14.55 -3.31 19.73
N CYS A 155 -14.17 -3.06 18.47
CA CYS A 155 -15.09 -2.94 17.34
C CYS A 155 -14.94 -4.06 16.32
N LYS A 156 -16.05 -4.62 15.86
CA LYS A 156 -16.11 -5.60 14.76
C LYS A 156 -16.81 -4.98 13.56
N GLY A 157 -16.36 -5.32 12.36
CA GLY A 157 -16.94 -4.86 11.10
C GLY A 157 -17.59 -6.01 10.34
N TYR A 158 -18.78 -5.79 9.81
CA TYR A 158 -19.51 -6.80 9.06
C TYR A 158 -19.94 -6.26 7.70
N THR A 159 -19.67 -7.01 6.64
CA THR A 159 -20.30 -6.83 5.34
C THR A 159 -21.18 -8.03 5.03
N ASN A 160 -21.81 -8.03 3.86
CA ASN A 160 -22.55 -9.20 3.39
C ASN A 160 -21.68 -10.45 3.20
N LEU A 161 -20.36 -10.28 3.02
CA LEU A 161 -19.43 -11.37 2.67
C LEU A 161 -18.32 -11.59 3.71
N TYR A 162 -17.98 -10.58 4.51
CA TYR A 162 -16.82 -10.62 5.40
C TYR A 162 -17.16 -10.16 6.83
N SER A 163 -16.41 -10.70 7.78
CA SER A 163 -16.35 -10.23 9.16
C SER A 163 -14.91 -9.85 9.48
N LEU A 164 -14.71 -8.62 9.95
CA LEU A 164 -13.43 -8.08 10.38
C LEU A 164 -13.41 -8.08 11.90
N GLU A 165 -12.53 -8.90 12.47
CA GLU A 165 -12.35 -8.99 13.91
C GLU A 165 -10.97 -8.47 14.30
N PRO A 166 -10.90 -7.52 15.24
CA PRO A 166 -9.64 -7.02 15.72
C PRO A 166 -8.90 -8.09 16.52
N THR A 167 -7.59 -8.08 16.35
CA THR A 167 -6.64 -8.84 17.14
C THR A 167 -6.13 -7.99 18.32
N GLU A 168 -6.01 -8.59 19.51
CA GLU A 168 -5.42 -7.95 20.69
C GLU A 168 -3.90 -7.85 20.54
N TYR A 169 -3.41 -6.86 19.79
CA TYR A 169 -1.98 -6.53 19.77
C TYR A 169 -1.72 -5.19 20.43
N ALA A 170 -0.70 -5.17 21.29
CA ALA A 170 -0.20 -3.96 21.94
C ALA A 170 0.23 -2.95 20.86
N GLY A 171 -0.43 -1.80 20.85
CA GLY A 171 -0.24 -0.77 19.83
C GLY A 171 1.22 -0.33 19.71
N LYS A 172 1.73 -0.35 18.48
CA LYS A 172 3.01 0.26 18.09
C LYS A 172 2.78 1.27 16.97
N ASN A 173 3.73 2.19 16.81
CA ASN A 173 3.72 3.20 15.76
C ASN A 173 4.20 2.58 14.43
N LEU A 174 3.27 2.10 13.60
CA LEU A 174 3.54 1.84 12.18
C LEU A 174 3.24 3.08 11.35
N SER A 175 4.08 3.32 10.35
CA SER A 175 3.83 4.34 9.34
C SER A 175 3.44 3.67 8.02
N PHE A 176 2.33 4.14 7.43
CA PHE A 176 1.90 3.74 6.10
C PHE A 176 2.30 4.80 5.11
N HIS A 177 2.90 4.39 4.00
CA HIS A 177 3.21 5.28 2.90
C HIS A 177 2.38 4.86 1.68
N VAL A 178 1.51 5.77 1.23
CA VAL A 178 0.81 5.65 -0.05
C VAL A 178 1.38 6.74 -0.97
N PRO A 179 2.07 6.37 -2.06
CA PRO A 179 2.59 7.33 -3.02
C PRO A 179 1.48 8.25 -3.55
N LYS A 180 1.73 9.56 -3.56
CA LYS A 180 0.77 10.57 -4.05
C LYS A 180 0.79 10.66 -5.58
N ILE A 181 0.44 9.58 -6.25
CA ILE A 181 0.42 9.47 -7.72
C ILE A 181 -0.93 8.96 -8.23
N ASN A 182 -1.37 9.48 -9.37
CA ASN A 182 -2.56 8.99 -10.04
C ASN A 182 -2.19 7.91 -11.08
N ILE A 183 -2.46 6.64 -10.76
CA ILE A 183 -2.24 5.53 -11.70
C ILE A 183 -3.18 5.63 -12.90
N ILE A 184 -4.37 6.18 -12.74
CA ILE A 184 -5.37 6.31 -13.81
C ILE A 184 -4.85 7.24 -14.93
N ASP A 185 -4.08 8.27 -14.58
CA ASP A 185 -3.49 9.20 -15.55
C ASP A 185 -2.27 8.64 -16.28
N ALA A 186 -1.51 7.75 -15.63
CA ALA A 186 -0.31 7.14 -16.21
C ALA A 186 -0.64 6.04 -17.24
N VAL A 187 -1.78 5.35 -17.09
CA VAL A 187 -2.30 4.41 -18.10
C VAL A 187 -2.97 5.16 -19.27
N LYS A 188 -2.50 6.35 -19.65
CA LYS A 188 -2.86 7.03 -20.91
C LYS A 188 -2.18 6.31 -22.08
N TRP A 189 -2.74 5.14 -22.40
CA TRP A 189 -2.73 4.39 -23.66
C TRP A 189 -1.64 4.83 -24.65
N LYS A 190 -0.60 4.00 -24.81
CA LYS A 190 0.09 3.90 -26.10
C LYS A 190 -0.98 3.61 -27.16
N LYS A 191 -1.42 4.66 -27.86
CA LYS A 191 -2.35 4.59 -28.99
C LYS A 191 -1.73 3.68 -30.04
N ILE A 192 -2.20 2.44 -30.12
CA ILE A 192 -1.99 1.58 -31.27
C ILE A 192 -3.17 1.85 -32.22
N TRP A 193 -2.87 2.65 -33.25
CA TRP A 193 -3.66 3.09 -34.42
C TRP A 193 -4.51 4.37 -34.34
N SER A 194 -4.37 5.11 -35.44
CA SER A 194 -4.87 6.45 -35.79
C SER A 194 -6.33 6.46 -36.24
N THR A 195 -7.11 7.47 -35.81
CA THR A 195 -7.76 8.46 -36.68
C THR A 195 -8.50 9.54 -35.88
N SER A 196 -8.27 10.80 -36.26
CA SER A 196 -9.17 11.97 -36.30
C SER A 196 -10.11 12.34 -35.12
N ASN A 197 -9.87 13.56 -34.61
CA ASN A 197 -10.78 14.63 -34.19
C ASN A 197 -11.51 14.63 -32.82
N ASN A 198 -11.10 15.63 -32.02
CA ASN A 198 -11.88 16.62 -31.25
C ASN A 198 -12.98 16.13 -30.28
N LYS A 199 -12.77 16.26 -28.96
CA LYS A 199 -13.05 17.47 -28.14
C LYS A 199 -13.13 17.14 -26.62
N LYS A 200 -12.79 18.17 -25.83
CA LYS A 200 -13.13 18.47 -24.43
C LYS A 200 -12.48 17.63 -23.31
N LYS A 201 -11.44 18.23 -22.73
CA LYS A 201 -10.95 17.98 -21.37
C LYS A 201 -11.97 18.54 -20.35
N THR A 202 -12.41 17.69 -19.44
CA THR A 202 -12.88 18.09 -18.11
C THR A 202 -11.93 17.44 -17.11
N ASN A 203 -11.12 18.25 -16.45
CA ASN A 203 -10.22 17.80 -15.38
C ASN A 203 -11.06 17.52 -14.14
N ASN A 204 -11.21 16.24 -13.78
CA ASN A 204 -11.59 15.85 -12.43
C ASN A 204 -10.34 15.29 -11.76
N GLU A 205 -9.68 16.14 -10.98
CA GLU A 205 -8.57 15.74 -10.12
C GLU A 205 -9.13 14.95 -8.92
N ALA A 206 -8.85 13.66 -8.84
CA ALA A 206 -9.10 12.88 -7.62
C ALA A 206 -7.91 13.09 -6.67
N VAL A 207 -8.02 14.11 -5.82
CA VAL A 207 -7.09 14.35 -4.71
C VAL A 207 -7.56 13.56 -3.50
N TYR A 208 -6.89 12.47 -3.16
CA TYR A 208 -7.16 11.74 -1.91
C TYR A 208 -6.52 12.49 -0.73
N HIS A 209 -7.35 13.18 0.05
CA HIS A 209 -6.96 13.79 1.32
C HIS A 209 -7.10 12.76 2.45
N PHE A 210 -5.98 12.31 3.01
CA PHE A 210 -5.97 11.59 4.28
C PHE A 210 -5.68 12.60 5.41
N ASN A 211 -6.72 12.98 6.15
CA ASN A 211 -6.56 13.76 7.37
C ASN A 211 -6.27 12.80 8.54
N TYR A 212 -5.08 12.88 9.11
CA TYR A 212 -4.81 12.37 10.46
C TYR A 212 -5.10 13.50 11.45
N LYS A 213 -6.02 13.27 12.40
CA LYS A 213 -6.04 14.01 13.66
C LYS A 213 -5.11 13.29 14.64
N GLN A 214 -4.28 14.10 15.30
CA GLN A 214 -3.22 13.71 16.24
C GLN A 214 -3.76 12.95 17.46
#